data_AF-A0A7C2YFG8-F1
#
_entry.id   AF-A0A7C2YFG8-F1
#
_cell.length_a   1.000
_cell.length_b   1.000
_cell.length_c   1.000
_cell.angle_alpha   90.00
_cell.angle_beta   90.00
_cell.angle_gamma   90.00
#
_symmetry.space_group_name_H-M   'P 1'
#
loop_
_entity.id
_entity.type
_entity.pdbx_description
1 polymer ?
#
loop_
_entity_poly.entity_id
_entity_poly.type
_entity_poly.pdbx_seq_one_letter_code
_entity_poly.pdbx_strand_id
1 'polypeptide(L)'
;MGRRCLAPAPYRRHGGLVLPQGGGASLRERDDAFIEREIAGRGWLTAAKLADAIAAGQITPGPVLRSATFLGWLLAGPGGAALATGAVFLGAFLIVALLGRLLPRLEKLATVREFLQGVSAAVVGVILAVAVRLALGAPWDLGTVLLTAASAGLVFLGNWPAWGVVVLGLAMGALRYVMG
;
A
#
# COMPACT_ATOMS: atom_id res chain seq x y z
N MET A 1 -16.04 -57.65 -14.66
CA MET A 1 -14.84 -57.85 -13.80
C MET A 1 -13.60 -57.47 -14.61
N GLY A 2 -12.63 -56.67 -14.16
CA GLY A 2 -12.48 -55.93 -12.92
C GLY A 2 -11.70 -54.64 -13.18
N ARG A 3 -12.16 -53.55 -12.56
CA ARG A 3 -11.45 -52.28 -12.50
C ARG A 3 -10.37 -52.44 -11.44
N ARG A 4 -9.09 -52.34 -11.82
CA ARG A 4 -7.98 -52.23 -10.88
C ARG A 4 -8.06 -50.83 -10.24
N CYS A 5 -8.64 -50.77 -9.05
CA CYS A 5 -8.53 -49.63 -8.16
C CYS A 5 -7.06 -49.45 -7.80
N LEU A 6 -6.38 -48.48 -8.42
CA LEU A 6 -5.12 -47.95 -7.91
C LEU A 6 -5.43 -47.17 -6.64
N ALA A 7 -5.03 -47.74 -5.50
CA ALA A 7 -5.02 -47.08 -4.21
C ALA A 7 -3.96 -45.96 -4.21
N PRO A 8 -4.29 -44.72 -3.78
CA PRO A 8 -3.27 -43.71 -3.54
C PRO A 8 -2.53 -44.03 -2.22
N ALA A 9 -1.20 -43.92 -2.27
CA ALA A 9 -0.29 -44.17 -1.17
C ALA A 9 -0.61 -43.34 0.08
N PRO A 10 -0.36 -43.85 1.30
CA PRO A 10 -0.65 -43.13 2.53
C PRO A 10 0.38 -42.02 2.73
N TYR A 11 -0.09 -40.77 2.66
CA TYR A 11 0.66 -39.58 3.07
C TYR A 11 0.90 -39.65 4.59
N ARG A 12 2.12 -40.05 4.97
CA ARG A 12 2.56 -40.16 6.37
C ARG A 12 2.77 -38.76 6.95
N ARG A 13 1.70 -38.17 7.51
CA ARG A 13 1.72 -36.92 8.27
C ARG A 13 2.43 -37.17 9.60
N HIS A 14 3.71 -36.81 9.69
CA HIS A 14 4.41 -36.75 10.98
C HIS A 14 3.81 -35.61 11.83
N GLY A 15 3.62 -35.90 13.11
CA GLY A 15 2.90 -35.07 14.06
C GLY A 15 3.42 -33.65 14.20
N GLY A 16 2.49 -32.71 14.07
CA GLY A 16 2.58 -31.32 14.46
C GLY A 16 1.15 -30.83 14.66
N LEU A 17 0.68 -30.92 15.90
CA LEU A 17 -0.65 -30.51 16.33
C LEU A 17 -0.72 -28.97 16.27
N VAL A 18 -1.17 -28.44 15.12
CA VAL A 18 -1.47 -27.01 14.96
C VAL A 18 -2.98 -26.86 14.90
N LEU A 19 -3.51 -26.12 15.89
CA LEU A 19 -4.92 -25.88 16.16
C LEU A 19 -5.66 -25.28 14.95
N PRO A 20 -6.96 -25.59 14.76
CA PRO A 20 -7.77 -24.99 13.70
C PRO A 20 -8.19 -23.58 14.15
N GLN A 21 -7.56 -22.55 13.58
CA GLN A 21 -8.10 -21.19 13.58
C GLN A 21 -8.79 -20.93 12.24
N GLY A 22 -10.12 -21.13 12.25
CA GLY A 22 -11.13 -20.34 11.53
C GLY A 22 -10.99 -20.15 10.01
N GLY A 23 -11.76 -20.93 9.24
CA GLY A 23 -12.78 -20.46 8.27
C GLY A 23 -12.45 -19.51 7.09
N GLY A 24 -11.28 -18.87 7.03
CA GLY A 24 -10.93 -17.87 6.01
C GLY A 24 -9.91 -18.35 4.96
N ALA A 25 -9.20 -19.44 5.23
CA ALA A 25 -8.17 -19.97 4.32
C ALA A 25 -8.76 -20.61 3.04
N SER A 26 -9.95 -21.20 3.15
CA SER A 26 -10.61 -21.88 2.03
C SER A 26 -11.19 -20.94 0.97
N LEU A 27 -11.46 -19.68 1.33
CA LEU A 27 -11.91 -18.65 0.38
C LEU A 27 -10.72 -18.06 -0.39
N ARG A 28 -9.61 -17.77 0.29
CA ARG A 28 -8.38 -17.24 -0.31
C ARG A 28 -7.76 -18.24 -1.31
N GLU A 29 -7.73 -19.52 -0.96
CA GLU A 29 -7.21 -20.59 -1.83
C GLU A 29 -8.09 -20.81 -3.09
N ARG A 30 -9.38 -20.46 -3.02
CA ARG A 30 -10.31 -20.55 -4.17
C ARG A 30 -10.16 -19.36 -5.13
N ASP A 31 -9.88 -18.17 -4.60
CA ASP A 31 -9.63 -16.97 -5.40
C ASP A 31 -8.32 -17.08 -6.19
N ASP A 32 -7.27 -17.64 -5.57
CA ASP A 32 -5.97 -17.87 -6.21
C ASP A 32 -6.12 -18.82 -7.43
N ALA A 33 -6.89 -19.90 -7.28
CA ALA A 33 -7.14 -20.88 -8.36
C ALA A 33 -8.01 -20.33 -9.51
N PHE A 34 -8.87 -19.34 -9.25
CA PHE A 34 -9.67 -18.68 -10.28
C PHE A 34 -8.83 -17.73 -11.12
N ILE A 35 -7.99 -16.92 -10.47
CA ILE A 35 -7.08 -15.96 -11.11
C ILE A 35 -6.08 -16.71 -12.02
N GLU A 36 -5.52 -17.85 -11.58
CA GLU A 36 -4.62 -18.66 -12.41
C GLU A 36 -5.28 -19.16 -13.70
N ARG A 37 -6.52 -19.65 -13.64
CA ARG A 37 -7.24 -20.17 -14.82
C ARG A 37 -7.56 -19.08 -15.83
N GLU A 38 -7.95 -17.90 -15.36
CA GLU A 38 -8.37 -16.80 -16.22
C GLU A 38 -7.18 -16.15 -16.96
N ILE A 39 -6.01 -16.09 -16.32
CA ILE A 39 -4.80 -15.50 -16.90
C ILE A 39 -4.06 -16.51 -17.77
N ALA A 40 -3.97 -17.78 -17.36
CA ALA A 40 -3.37 -18.84 -18.16
C ALA A 40 -4.16 -19.11 -19.45
N GLY A 41 -5.48 -18.94 -19.43
CA GLY A 41 -6.33 -19.05 -20.60
C GLY A 41 -6.11 -17.96 -21.66
N ARG A 42 -5.54 -16.81 -21.28
CA ARG A 42 -5.29 -15.67 -22.19
C ARG A 42 -3.83 -15.54 -22.63
N GLY A 43 -2.88 -16.23 -21.99
CA GLY A 43 -1.48 -16.27 -22.41
C GLY A 43 -0.68 -14.98 -22.20
N TRP A 44 -1.20 -14.02 -21.42
CA TRP A 44 -0.59 -12.69 -21.26
C TRP A 44 0.52 -12.67 -20.21
N LEU A 45 0.38 -13.38 -19.08
CA LEU A 45 1.35 -13.42 -17.97
C LEU A 45 1.21 -14.72 -17.15
N THR A 46 2.28 -15.23 -16.55
CA THR A 46 2.22 -16.38 -15.61
C THR A 46 1.72 -15.91 -14.23
N ALA A 47 1.00 -16.77 -13.48
CA ALA A 47 0.51 -16.46 -12.13
C ALA A 47 1.62 -15.97 -11.18
N ALA A 48 2.80 -16.60 -11.24
CA ALA A 48 3.99 -16.17 -10.49
C ALA A 48 4.45 -14.74 -10.85
N LYS A 49 4.42 -14.38 -12.14
CA LYS A 49 4.78 -13.04 -12.62
C LYS A 49 3.78 -11.97 -12.18
N LEU A 50 2.51 -12.32 -12.09
CA LEU A 50 1.49 -11.42 -11.55
C LEU A 50 1.64 -11.26 -10.04
N ALA A 51 1.84 -12.36 -9.31
CA ALA A 51 2.04 -12.33 -7.86
C ALA A 51 3.28 -11.49 -7.48
N ASP A 52 4.38 -11.63 -8.21
CA ASP A 52 5.58 -10.81 -8.03
C ASP A 52 5.34 -9.34 -8.34
N ALA A 53 4.56 -9.02 -9.39
CA ALA A 53 4.20 -7.64 -9.71
C ALA A 53 3.33 -7.00 -8.62
N ILE A 54 2.37 -7.76 -8.06
CA ILE A 54 1.52 -7.30 -6.95
C ILE A 54 2.35 -7.14 -5.67
N ALA A 55 3.22 -8.10 -5.35
CA ALA A 55 4.12 -8.05 -4.20
C ALA A 55 5.09 -6.87 -4.30
N ALA A 56 5.68 -6.63 -5.48
CA ALA A 56 6.52 -5.48 -5.76
C ALA A 56 5.76 -4.14 -5.61
N GLY A 57 4.47 -4.12 -5.95
CA GLY A 57 3.58 -3.00 -5.73
C GLY A 57 3.34 -2.68 -4.25
N GLN A 58 3.21 -3.69 -3.39
CA GLN A 58 2.94 -3.52 -1.96
C GLN A 58 4.19 -3.15 -1.14
N ILE A 59 5.39 -3.38 -1.66
CA ILE A 59 6.67 -3.12 -0.97
C ILE A 59 7.04 -1.61 -0.97
N THR A 60 6.22 -0.74 -1.56
CA THR A 60 6.50 0.70 -1.62
C THR A 60 5.29 1.53 -1.23
N PRO A 61 5.47 2.65 -0.50
CA PRO A 61 4.49 3.73 -0.51
C PRO A 61 4.47 4.37 -1.91
N GLY A 62 3.76 3.75 -2.85
CA GLY A 62 3.66 4.13 -4.26
C GLY A 62 3.30 2.96 -5.19
N PRO A 63 2.22 2.20 -4.90
CA PRO A 63 1.93 0.92 -5.56
C PRO A 63 1.68 1.01 -7.07
N VAL A 64 1.24 2.16 -7.59
CA VAL A 64 0.87 2.29 -9.00
C VAL A 64 2.10 2.42 -9.90
N LEU A 65 3.08 3.23 -9.50
CA LEU A 65 4.22 3.55 -10.36
C LEU A 65 5.15 2.34 -10.53
N ARG A 66 5.61 1.73 -9.44
CA ARG A 66 6.54 0.60 -9.52
C ARG A 66 5.93 -0.61 -10.23
N SER A 67 4.66 -0.92 -9.94
CA SER A 67 3.96 -2.04 -10.60
C SER A 67 3.80 -1.81 -12.10
N ALA A 68 3.45 -0.59 -12.52
CA ALA A 68 3.33 -0.24 -13.93
C ALA A 68 4.68 -0.29 -14.66
N THR A 69 5.76 0.22 -14.04
CA THR A 69 7.11 0.15 -14.59
C THR A 69 7.57 -1.31 -14.74
N PHE A 70 7.29 -2.16 -13.76
CA PHE A 70 7.64 -3.59 -13.80
C PHE A 70 6.82 -4.36 -14.84
N LEU A 71 5.52 -4.08 -14.95
CA LEU A 71 4.67 -4.63 -16.02
C LEU A 71 5.16 -4.19 -17.41
N GLY A 72 5.53 -2.93 -17.57
CA GLY A 72 6.14 -2.42 -18.80
C GLY A 72 7.45 -3.13 -19.14
N TRP A 73 8.28 -3.40 -18.13
CA TRP A 73 9.51 -4.17 -18.30
C TRP A 73 9.25 -5.61 -18.75
N LEU A 74 8.22 -6.26 -18.20
CA LEU A 74 7.85 -7.63 -18.57
C LEU A 74 7.34 -7.77 -20.00
N LEU A 75 6.71 -6.72 -20.55
CA LEU A 75 6.11 -6.71 -21.88
C LEU A 75 7.10 -6.37 -23.00
N ALA A 76 7.98 -5.40 -22.78
CA ALA A 76 8.90 -4.90 -23.83
C ALA A 76 10.30 -4.52 -23.30
N GLY A 77 10.71 -5.09 -22.17
CA GLY A 77 12.03 -4.86 -21.59
C GLY A 77 12.26 -3.41 -21.16
N PRO A 78 13.50 -2.89 -21.19
CA PRO A 78 13.81 -1.54 -20.71
C PRO A 78 13.04 -0.43 -21.45
N GLY A 79 12.72 -0.62 -22.73
CA GLY A 79 11.89 0.33 -23.50
C GLY A 79 10.43 0.36 -23.02
N GLY A 80 9.85 -0.80 -22.70
CA GLY A 80 8.51 -0.89 -22.13
C GLY A 80 8.41 -0.29 -20.73
N ALA A 81 9.46 -0.41 -19.92
CA ALA A 81 9.53 0.21 -18.60
C ALA A 81 9.50 1.75 -18.68
N ALA A 82 10.27 2.33 -19.61
CA ALA A 82 10.30 3.77 -19.84
C ALA A 82 8.95 4.30 -20.35
N LEU A 83 8.33 3.60 -21.30
CA LEU A 83 7.01 3.95 -21.82
C LEU A 83 5.91 3.84 -20.77
N ALA A 84 5.90 2.77 -19.96
CA ALA A 84 4.92 2.60 -18.89
C ALA A 84 5.04 3.70 -17.82
N THR A 85 6.27 4.02 -17.42
CA THR A 85 6.55 5.12 -16.48
C THR A 85 6.09 6.45 -17.06
N GLY A 86 6.45 6.73 -18.31
CA GLY A 86 6.01 7.93 -19.03
C GLY A 86 4.49 8.03 -19.14
N ALA A 87 3.79 6.93 -19.44
CA ALA A 87 2.34 6.89 -19.53
C ALA A 87 1.65 7.16 -18.20
N VAL A 88 2.17 6.62 -17.08
CA VAL A 88 1.63 6.89 -15.73
C VAL A 88 1.78 8.37 -15.37
N PHE A 89 2.97 8.95 -15.58
CA PHE A 89 3.20 10.36 -15.32
C PHE A 89 2.36 11.26 -16.23
N LEU A 90 2.29 10.93 -17.51
CA LEU A 90 1.52 11.70 -18.48
C LEU A 90 0.02 11.65 -18.17
N GLY A 91 -0.51 10.48 -17.79
CA GLY A 91 -1.90 10.31 -17.36
C GLY A 91 -2.20 11.13 -16.10
N ALA A 92 -1.34 11.06 -15.09
CA ALA A 92 -1.48 11.87 -13.89
C ALA A 92 -1.45 13.38 -14.21
N PHE A 93 -0.51 13.81 -15.06
CA PHE A 93 -0.39 15.20 -15.49
C PHE A 93 -1.63 15.69 -16.24
N LEU A 94 -2.17 14.87 -17.16
CA LEU A 94 -3.39 15.17 -17.90
C LEU A 94 -4.59 15.34 -16.97
N ILE A 95 -4.77 14.44 -16.01
CA ILE A 95 -5.85 14.52 -15.03
C ILE A 95 -5.73 15.80 -14.20
N VAL A 96 -4.54 16.09 -13.66
CA VAL A 96 -4.31 17.29 -12.83
C VAL A 96 -4.49 18.57 -13.65
N ALA A 97 -3.97 18.62 -14.88
CA ALA A 97 -4.13 19.78 -15.76
C ALA A 97 -5.60 20.03 -16.13
N LEU A 98 -6.36 18.96 -16.41
CA LEU A 98 -7.78 19.05 -16.68
C LEU A 98 -8.55 19.50 -15.45
N LEU A 99 -8.25 18.92 -14.30
CA LEU A 99 -8.89 19.25 -13.03
C LEU A 99 -8.57 20.68 -12.61
N GLY A 100 -7.33 21.15 -12.75
CA GLY A 100 -6.95 22.53 -12.48
C GLY A 100 -7.71 23.56 -13.33
N ARG A 101 -8.17 23.19 -14.53
CA ARG A 101 -9.01 24.07 -15.38
C ARG A 101 -10.50 23.93 -15.11
N LEU A 102 -10.95 22.78 -14.63
CA LEU A 102 -12.37 22.47 -14.41
C LEU A 102 -12.82 22.83 -12.98
N LEU A 103 -11.98 22.56 -11.99
CA LEU A 103 -12.26 22.75 -10.57
C LEU A 103 -12.61 24.21 -10.23
N PRO A 104 -11.89 25.25 -10.71
CA PRO A 104 -12.26 26.64 -10.44
C PRO A 104 -13.61 27.06 -11.05
N ARG A 105 -14.10 26.33 -12.08
CA ARG A 105 -15.44 26.55 -12.63
C ARG A 105 -16.50 25.87 -11.78
N LEU A 106 -16.21 24.70 -11.25
CA LEU A 106 -17.11 23.93 -10.39
C LEU A 106 -17.23 24.54 -8.97
N GLU A 107 -16.15 25.10 -8.43
CA GLU A 107 -16.13 25.79 -7.13
C GLU A 107 -17.02 27.05 -7.09
N LYS A 108 -17.44 27.59 -8.24
CA LYS A 108 -18.43 28.67 -8.30
C LYS A 108 -19.79 28.25 -7.77
N LEU A 109 -20.06 26.94 -7.75
CA LEU A 109 -21.28 26.37 -7.16
C LEU A 109 -21.02 26.15 -5.66
N ALA A 110 -21.81 26.82 -4.81
CA ALA A 110 -21.67 26.74 -3.35
C ALA A 110 -21.67 25.29 -2.83
N THR A 111 -22.55 24.44 -3.38
CA THR A 111 -22.65 23.01 -3.02
C THR A 111 -21.36 22.24 -3.27
N VAL A 112 -20.67 22.50 -4.38
CA VAL A 112 -19.42 21.80 -4.73
C VAL A 112 -18.28 22.24 -3.81
N ARG A 113 -18.21 23.54 -3.50
CA ARG A 113 -17.22 24.09 -2.57
C ARG A 113 -17.36 23.50 -1.17
N GLU A 114 -18.58 23.43 -0.64
CA GLU A 114 -18.84 22.83 0.68
C GLU A 114 -18.52 21.33 0.69
N PHE A 115 -18.84 20.61 -0.38
CA PHE A 115 -18.46 19.21 -0.53
C PHE A 115 -16.93 19.02 -0.53
N LEU A 116 -16.18 19.82 -1.29
CA LEU A 116 -14.71 19.80 -1.34
C LEU A 116 -14.09 20.10 0.03
N GLN A 117 -14.68 21.04 0.79
CA GLN A 117 -14.27 21.31 2.17
C GLN A 117 -14.54 20.12 3.10
N GLY A 118 -15.69 19.47 2.97
CA GLY A 118 -16.02 18.26 3.72
C GLY A 118 -15.05 17.10 3.43
N VAL A 119 -14.70 16.89 2.15
CA VAL A 119 -13.70 15.90 1.75
C VAL A 119 -12.34 16.22 2.36
N SER A 120 -11.92 17.49 2.31
CA SER A 120 -10.66 17.93 2.92
C SER A 120 -10.63 17.66 4.42
N ALA A 121 -11.72 17.95 5.13
CA ALA A 121 -11.86 17.65 6.55
C ALA A 121 -11.83 16.13 6.84
N ALA A 122 -12.48 15.33 6.00
CA ALA A 122 -12.46 13.87 6.12
C ALA A 122 -11.06 13.29 5.95
N VAL A 123 -10.28 13.79 4.97
CA VAL A 123 -8.89 13.37 4.75
C VAL A 123 -8.04 13.66 5.99
N VAL A 124 -8.16 14.86 6.57
CA VAL A 124 -7.44 15.20 7.81
C VAL A 124 -7.85 14.27 8.96
N GLY A 125 -9.15 13.97 9.10
CA GLY A 125 -9.66 13.02 10.10
C GLY A 125 -9.10 11.61 9.94
N VAL A 126 -8.98 11.11 8.70
CA VAL A 126 -8.39 9.79 8.42
C VAL A 126 -6.91 9.77 8.76
N ILE A 127 -6.16 10.80 8.36
CA ILE A 127 -4.72 10.92 8.69
C ILE A 127 -4.53 10.90 10.20
N LEU A 128 -5.36 11.66 10.93
CA LEU A 128 -5.31 11.70 12.40
C LEU A 128 -5.65 10.33 13.01
N ALA A 129 -6.68 9.65 12.52
CA ALA A 129 -7.06 8.33 13.01
C ALA A 129 -5.94 7.30 12.83
N VAL A 130 -5.26 7.32 11.69
CA VAL A 130 -4.08 6.47 11.43
C VAL A 130 -2.94 6.84 12.36
N ALA A 131 -2.64 8.13 12.53
CA ALA A 131 -1.61 8.60 13.43
C ALA A 131 -1.86 8.15 14.88
N VAL A 132 -3.11 8.24 15.36
CA VAL A 132 -3.50 7.76 16.69
C VAL A 132 -3.32 6.25 16.81
N ARG A 133 -3.73 5.47 15.80
CA ARG A 133 -3.54 4.01 15.82
C ARG A 133 -2.06 3.63 15.90
N LEU A 134 -1.20 4.33 15.16
CA LEU A 134 0.24 4.12 15.22
C LEU A 134 0.81 4.50 16.59
N ALA A 135 0.35 5.61 17.18
CA ALA A 135 0.77 6.06 18.50
C ALA A 135 0.35 5.07 19.60
N LEU A 136 -0.87 4.53 19.55
CA LEU A 136 -1.34 3.54 20.53
C LEU A 136 -0.58 2.21 20.45
N GLY A 137 -0.09 1.84 19.27
CA GLY A 137 0.75 0.65 19.06
C GLY A 137 2.23 0.87 19.36
N ALA A 138 2.66 2.09 19.66
CA ALA A 138 4.05 2.41 19.93
C ALA A 138 4.42 2.13 21.39
N PRO A 139 5.66 1.66 21.68
CA PRO A 139 6.15 1.58 23.04
C PRO A 139 6.36 3.00 23.60
N TRP A 140 5.54 3.35 24.59
CA TRP A 140 5.63 4.64 25.28
C TRP A 140 6.72 4.59 26.34
N ASP A 141 7.90 5.11 25.99
CA ASP A 141 9.00 5.34 26.92
C ASP A 141 9.09 6.83 27.25
N LEU A 142 9.65 7.18 28.40
CA LEU A 142 9.67 8.56 28.92
C LEU A 142 10.35 9.53 27.94
N GLY A 143 11.35 9.05 27.20
CA GLY A 143 12.01 9.83 26.15
C GLY A 143 11.16 9.98 24.88
N THR A 144 10.38 8.97 24.49
CA THR A 144 9.44 9.07 23.37
C THR A 144 8.35 10.09 23.67
N VAL A 145 7.83 10.10 24.90
CA VAL A 145 6.84 11.09 25.36
C VAL A 145 7.44 12.51 25.32
N LEU A 146 8.66 12.70 25.82
CA LEU A 146 9.32 14.00 25.82
C LEU A 146 9.59 14.51 24.39
N LEU A 147 9.98 13.60 23.48
CA LEU A 147 10.20 13.88 22.07
C LEU A 147 8.91 14.28 21.35
N THR A 148 7.82 13.55 21.57
CA THR A 148 6.50 13.88 21.00
C THR A 148 5.98 15.21 21.55
N ALA A 149 6.14 15.47 22.84
CA ALA A 149 5.76 16.75 23.45
C ALA A 149 6.61 17.93 22.92
N ALA A 150 7.92 17.74 22.78
CA ALA A 150 8.83 18.76 22.24
C ALA A 150 8.55 19.05 20.76
N SER A 151 8.32 18.01 19.95
CA SER A 151 7.98 18.16 18.52
C SER A 151 6.60 18.79 18.31
N ALA A 152 5.59 18.39 19.09
CA ALA A 152 4.29 19.07 19.10
C ALA A 152 4.45 20.54 19.52
N GLY A 153 5.19 20.81 20.61
CA GLY A 153 5.49 22.17 21.06
C GLY A 153 6.18 23.02 19.99
N LEU A 154 7.15 22.46 19.27
CA LEU A 154 7.84 23.16 18.18
C LEU A 154 6.91 23.49 17.00
N VAL A 155 5.94 22.62 16.67
CA VAL A 155 4.97 22.87 15.59
C VAL A 155 3.92 23.89 16.00
N PHE A 156 3.47 23.88 17.26
CA PHE A 156 2.42 24.77 17.75
C PHE A 156 2.93 26.15 18.18
N LEU A 157 4.17 26.27 18.68
CA LEU A 157 4.76 27.55 19.13
C LEU A 157 5.75 28.14 18.12
N GLY A 158 6.35 27.32 17.24
CA GLY A 158 7.30 27.76 16.23
C GLY A 158 6.70 27.64 14.83
N ASN A 159 6.78 28.69 14.02
CA ASN A 159 6.43 28.66 12.59
C ASN A 159 7.45 27.85 11.76
N TRP A 160 7.95 26.74 12.30
CA TRP A 160 8.94 25.89 11.68
C TRP A 160 8.27 24.98 10.65
N PRO A 161 8.93 24.75 9.49
CA PRO A 161 8.35 23.94 8.45
C PRO A 161 8.28 22.48 8.89
N ALA A 162 7.16 21.80 8.61
CA ALA A 162 6.86 20.45 9.08
C ALA A 162 7.95 19.41 8.76
N TRP A 163 8.70 19.59 7.65
CA TRP A 163 9.81 18.71 7.29
C TRP A 163 10.95 18.73 8.32
N GLY A 164 11.23 19.88 8.96
CA GLY A 164 12.28 20.01 9.96
C GLY A 164 11.99 19.21 11.23
N VAL A 165 10.72 19.16 11.62
CA VAL A 165 10.25 18.40 12.80
C VAL A 165 10.31 16.90 12.53
N VAL A 166 9.96 16.46 11.32
CA VAL A 166 10.05 15.05 10.91
C VAL A 166 11.50 14.58 10.88
N VAL A 167 12.42 15.37 10.32
CA VAL A 167 13.85 15.03 10.27
C VAL A 167 14.47 14.97 11.67
N LEU A 168 14.13 15.91 12.54
CA LEU A 168 14.60 15.93 13.93
C LEU A 168 14.09 14.72 14.73
N GLY A 169 12.81 14.38 14.56
CA GLY A 169 12.20 13.20 15.16
C GLY A 169 12.84 11.89 14.68
N LEU A 170 13.13 11.80 13.38
CA LEU A 170 13.82 10.65 12.80
C LEU A 170 15.27 10.53 13.31
N ALA A 171 15.99 11.65 13.38
CA ALA A 171 17.38 11.68 13.87
C ALA A 171 17.48 11.27 15.34
N MET A 172 16.58 11.80 16.19
CA MET A 172 16.56 11.43 17.61
C MET A 172 16.06 10.00 17.85
N GLY A 173 15.10 9.52 17.04
CA GLY A 173 14.65 8.13 17.07
C GLY A 173 15.75 7.14 16.66
N ALA A 174 16.50 7.45 15.60
CA ALA A 174 17.63 6.64 15.15
C ALA A 174 18.78 6.64 16.18
N LEU A 175 19.07 7.80 16.79
CA LEU A 175 20.10 7.91 17.81
C LEU A 175 19.79 7.06 19.06
N ARG A 176 18.51 6.97 19.45
CA ARG A 176 18.06 6.15 20.57
C ARG A 176 18.05 4.65 20.23
N TYR A 177 17.68 4.27 19.00
CA TYR A 177 17.74 2.88 18.52
C TYR A 177 19.16 2.34 18.43
N VAL A 178 20.15 3.20 18.14
CA VAL A 178 21.57 2.81 18.07
C VAL A 178 22.23 2.70 19.45
N MET A 179 21.66 3.34 20.48
CA MET A 179 22.20 3.33 21.86
C MET A 179 21.50 2.35 22.81
N GLY A 180 20.52 1.56 22.37
CA GLY A 180 19.83 0.53 23.14
C GLY A 180 19.98 -0.84 22.51
#